data_AF-A0A962PQF5-F1
#
_entry.id   AF-A0A962PQF5-F1
#
_cell.length_a   1.000
_cell.length_b   1.000
_cell.length_c   1.000
_cell.angle_alpha   90.00
_cell.angle_beta   90.00
_cell.angle_gamma   90.00
#
_symmetry.space_group_name_H-M   'P 1'
#
loop_
_entity.id
_entity.type
_entity.pdbx_description
1 polymer ?
#
loop_
_entity_poly.entity_id
_entity_poly.type
_entity_poly.pdbx_seq_one_letter_code
_entity_poly.pdbx_strand_id
1 'polypeptide(L)'
;LLMNPLIERVSMDEAQEMIQQGEPRTYLLDVRSTKELETGKISGAINVPLLSLRKNLGKLKQEAVYVTASGGGKRSEHAAYILNENGFTAYVLKEGQDE
;
A
#
# COMPACT_ATOMS: atom_id res chain seq x y z
N LEU A 1 -12.50 -23.90 3.98
CA LEU A 1 -12.17 -22.71 4.79
C LEU A 1 -11.49 -21.71 3.86
N LEU A 2 -12.10 -20.56 3.61
CA LEU A 2 -11.39 -19.42 3.00
C LEU A 2 -10.72 -18.68 4.16
N MET A 3 -9.41 -18.83 4.30
CA MET A 3 -8.61 -17.98 5.17
C MET A 3 -8.53 -16.64 4.47
N ASN A 4 -9.31 -15.65 4.89
CA ASN A 4 -9.02 -14.28 4.50
C ASN A 4 -7.62 -13.96 5.05
N PRO A 5 -6.64 -13.56 4.22
CA PRO A 5 -5.37 -13.10 4.75
C PRO A 5 -5.65 -11.93 5.69
N LEU A 6 -5.12 -12.03 6.91
CA LEU A 6 -5.21 -10.95 7.88
C LEU A 6 -4.52 -9.73 7.27
N ILE A 7 -5.29 -8.70 6.93
CA ILE A 7 -4.73 -7.46 6.41
C ILE A 7 -4.21 -6.67 7.62
N GLU A 8 -2.90 -6.69 7.79
CA GLU A 8 -2.22 -5.95 8.83
C GLU A 8 -2.11 -4.46 8.48
N ARG A 9 -2.02 -3.63 9.53
CA ARG A 9 -2.00 -2.17 9.41
C ARG A 9 -0.79 -1.59 10.13
N VAL A 10 -0.16 -0.58 9.55
CA VAL A 10 1.01 0.13 10.10
C VAL A 10 0.77 1.64 10.14
N SER A 11 1.25 2.34 11.16
CA SER A 11 1.21 3.81 11.25
C SER A 11 2.15 4.45 10.21
N MET A 12 2.04 5.77 10.05
CA MET A 12 2.98 6.50 9.19
C MET A 12 4.42 6.42 9.72
N ASP A 13 4.60 6.45 11.04
CA ASP A 13 5.92 6.33 11.66
C ASP A 13 6.50 4.93 11.45
N GLU A 14 5.71 3.87 11.68
CA GLU A 14 6.10 2.49 11.40
C GLU A 14 6.48 2.30 9.92
N ALA A 15 5.68 2.85 9.00
CA ALA A 15 5.97 2.79 7.56
C ALA A 15 7.28 3.53 7.20
N GLN A 16 7.54 4.68 7.83
CA GLN A 16 8.78 5.43 7.62
C GLN A 16 10.00 4.67 8.16
N GLU A 17 9.89 4.04 9.32
CA GLU A 17 10.94 3.20 9.89
C GLU A 17 11.27 2.03 8.95
N MET A 18 10.26 1.34 8.43
CA MET A 18 10.44 0.24 7.46
C MET A 18 11.12 0.72 6.17
N ILE A 19 10.79 1.93 5.68
CA ILE A 19 11.44 2.54 4.51
C ILE A 19 12.91 2.86 4.82
N GLN A 20 13.20 3.40 6.00
CA GLN A 20 14.55 3.78 6.42
C GLN A 20 15.46 2.58 6.66
N GLN A 21 14.93 1.47 7.19
CA GLN A 21 15.66 0.21 7.34
C GLN A 21 16.21 -0.31 6.00
N GLY A 22 15.49 -0.06 4.90
CA GLY A 22 15.97 -0.31 3.54
C GLY A 22 15.95 -1.77 3.09
N GLU A 23 15.98 -2.74 4.02
CA GLU A 23 15.91 -4.18 3.77
C GLU A 23 14.89 -4.89 4.70
N PRO A 24 13.89 -5.61 4.17
CA PRO A 24 13.52 -5.64 2.76
C PRO A 24 13.13 -4.24 2.25
N ARG A 25 13.32 -4.02 0.95
CA ARG A 25 12.96 -2.73 0.36
C ARG A 25 11.48 -2.47 0.57
N THR A 26 11.14 -1.34 1.20
CA THR A 26 9.76 -0.97 1.46
C THR A 26 9.32 0.17 0.54
N TYR A 27 8.10 0.05 -0.01
CA TYR A 27 7.48 1.06 -0.85
C TYR A 27 6.14 1.51 -0.28
N LEU A 28 5.95 2.82 -0.20
CA LEU A 28 4.64 3.41 0.03
C LEU A 28 3.90 3.52 -1.31
N LEU A 29 2.77 2.84 -1.45
CA LEU A 29 1.93 2.82 -2.64
C LEU A 29 0.67 3.64 -2.42
N ASP A 30 0.58 4.78 -3.12
CA ASP A 30 -0.66 5.56 -3.19
C ASP A 30 -1.56 4.99 -4.29
N VAL A 31 -2.68 4.38 -3.90
CA VAL A 31 -3.57 3.67 -4.83
C VAL A 31 -4.74 4.50 -5.33
N ARG A 32 -4.73 5.81 -5.05
CA ARG A 32 -5.68 6.77 -5.63
C ARG A 32 -5.41 6.96 -7.12
N SER A 33 -6.40 7.53 -7.82
CA SER A 33 -6.20 7.94 -9.21
C SER A 33 -5.18 9.06 -9.31
N THR A 34 -4.46 9.14 -10.43
CA THR A 34 -3.47 10.20 -10.67
C THR A 34 -4.09 11.61 -10.56
N LYS A 35 -5.37 11.77 -10.89
CA LYS A 35 -6.12 13.02 -10.74
C LYS A 35 -6.30 13.41 -9.26
N GLU A 36 -6.60 12.47 -8.37
CA GLU A 36 -6.69 12.74 -6.92
C GLU A 36 -5.34 13.17 -6.33
N LEU A 37 -4.23 12.81 -6.97
CA LEU A 37 -2.90 13.23 -6.52
C LEU A 37 -2.57 14.68 -6.92
N GLU A 38 -3.33 15.30 -7.81
CA GLU A 38 -3.17 16.72 -8.16
C GLU A 38 -3.54 17.63 -6.98
N THR A 39 -4.43 17.18 -6.10
CA THR A 39 -4.84 17.91 -4.89
C THR A 39 -3.93 17.65 -3.69
N GLY A 40 -2.96 16.75 -3.82
CA GLY A 40 -2.01 16.42 -2.75
C GLY A 40 -1.45 15.01 -2.85
N LYS A 41 -0.13 14.87 -2.67
CA LYS A 41 0.59 13.60 -2.72
C LYS A 41 1.23 13.29 -1.38
N ILE A 42 1.30 12.01 -1.04
CA ILE A 42 2.11 11.56 0.08
C ILE A 42 3.58 11.56 -0.38
N SER A 43 4.43 12.26 0.35
CA SER A 43 5.85 12.39 -0.02
C SER A 43 6.52 11.02 -0.08
N GLY A 44 7.30 10.77 -1.13
CA GLY A 44 8.00 9.50 -1.34
C GLY A 44 7.10 8.33 -1.79
N ALA A 45 5.78 8.51 -1.87
CA ALA A 45 4.88 7.46 -2.33
C ALA A 45 4.93 7.28 -3.86
N ILE A 46 4.85 6.02 -4.30
CA ILE A 46 4.70 5.64 -5.70
C ILE A 46 3.20 5.53 -5.99
N ASN A 47 2.72 6.20 -7.03
CA ASN A 47 1.32 6.08 -7.44
C ASN A 47 1.10 4.84 -8.29
N VAL A 48 0.25 3.93 -7.82
CA VAL A 48 -0.25 2.79 -8.59
C VAL A 48 -1.76 2.71 -8.38
N PRO A 49 -2.57 3.35 -9.24
CA PRO A 49 -4.02 3.38 -9.07
C PRO A 49 -4.61 1.97 -8.94
N LEU A 50 -5.52 1.77 -7.98
CA LEU A 50 -6.13 0.47 -7.68
C LEU A 50 -6.67 -0.25 -8.93
N LEU A 51 -7.33 0.49 -9.82
CA LEU A 51 -7.90 -0.03 -11.08
C LEU A 51 -6.85 -0.63 -12.03
N SER A 52 -5.60 -0.22 -11.90
CA SER A 52 -4.47 -0.67 -12.71
C SER A 52 -3.56 -1.66 -11.98
N LEU A 53 -3.74 -1.85 -10.66
CA LEU A 53 -2.82 -2.63 -9.82
C LEU A 53 -2.64 -4.06 -10.32
N ARG A 54 -3.74 -4.79 -10.54
CA ARG A 54 -3.70 -6.18 -11.04
C ARG A 54 -2.91 -6.33 -12.35
N LYS A 55 -3.05 -5.35 -13.26
CA LYS A 55 -2.34 -5.36 -14.55
C LYS A 55 -0.85 -5.02 -14.44
N ASN A 56 -0.44 -4.42 -13.32
CA ASN A 56 0.94 -3.98 -13.08
C ASN A 56 1.68 -4.87 -12.06
N LEU A 57 1.08 -5.95 -11.56
CA LEU A 57 1.73 -6.85 -10.60
C LEU A 57 3.10 -7.34 -11.08
N GLY A 58 3.23 -7.69 -12.37
CA GLY A 58 4.50 -8.13 -12.96
C GLY A 58 5.61 -7.06 -13.02
N LYS A 59 5.31 -5.81 -12.67
CA LYS A 59 6.31 -4.72 -12.56
C LYS A 59 6.77 -4.50 -11.12
N LEU A 60 6.06 -5.09 -10.16
CA LEU A 60 6.40 -5.01 -8.74
C LEU A 60 7.51 -6.02 -8.41
N LYS A 61 8.30 -5.70 -7.40
CA LYS A 61 9.32 -6.58 -6.82
C LYS A 61 8.68 -7.50 -5.79
N GLN A 62 8.83 -8.81 -5.92
CA GLN A 62 8.14 -9.78 -5.07
C GLN A 62 8.72 -9.79 -3.65
N GLU A 63 10.02 -9.57 -3.54
CA GLU A 63 10.81 -9.52 -2.31
C GLU A 63 10.66 -8.22 -1.51
N ALA A 64 9.94 -7.24 -2.06
CA ALA A 64 9.71 -5.95 -1.42
C ALA A 64 8.45 -5.98 -0.56
N VAL A 65 8.42 -5.07 0.42
CA VAL A 65 7.24 -4.79 1.24
C VAL A 65 6.49 -3.59 0.69
N TYR A 66 5.16 -3.66 0.70
CA TYR A 66 4.30 -2.60 0.21
C TYR A 66 3.38 -2.07 1.31
N VAL A 67 3.39 -0.78 1.56
CA VAL A 67 2.43 -0.11 2.44
C VAL A 67 1.45 0.64 1.56
N THR A 68 0.17 0.29 1.60
CA THR A 68 -0.85 0.87 0.71
C THR A 68 -1.59 2.03 1.39
N ALA A 69 -1.76 3.14 0.67
CA ALA A 69 -2.44 4.34 1.14
C ALA A 69 -3.50 4.80 0.13
N SER A 70 -4.65 5.27 0.62
CA SER A 70 -5.74 5.73 -0.25
C SER A 70 -6.46 7.00 0.21
N GLY A 71 -5.99 7.62 1.30
CA GLY A 71 -6.63 8.79 1.91
C GLY A 71 -7.96 8.49 2.60
N GLY A 72 -8.14 7.27 3.13
CA GLY A 72 -9.13 7.07 4.20
C GLY A 72 -9.96 5.82 4.17
N GLY A 73 -9.61 4.73 3.47
CA GLY A 73 -10.53 3.58 3.53
C GLY A 73 -10.24 2.34 2.70
N LYS A 74 -11.34 1.67 2.34
CA LYS A 74 -11.42 0.32 1.75
C LYS A 74 -10.56 0.10 0.49
N ARG A 75 -10.12 1.18 -0.17
CA ARG A 75 -9.28 1.10 -1.38
C ARG A 75 -7.87 0.59 -1.07
N SER A 76 -7.24 1.08 0.00
CA SER A 76 -5.92 0.56 0.43
C SER A 76 -6.04 -0.87 0.93
N GLU A 77 -7.10 -1.22 1.67
CA GLU A 77 -7.38 -2.61 2.04
C GLU A 77 -7.52 -3.53 0.83
N HIS A 78 -8.28 -3.11 -0.18
CA HIS A 78 -8.39 -3.88 -1.43
C HIS A 78 -7.05 -4.03 -2.14
N ALA A 79 -6.22 -2.99 -2.15
CA ALA A 79 -4.89 -3.07 -2.73
C ALA A 79 -3.98 -4.04 -1.98
N ALA A 80 -3.93 -3.95 -0.65
CA ALA A 80 -3.16 -4.86 0.20
C ALA A 80 -3.65 -6.30 0.03
N TYR A 81 -4.97 -6.53 -0.02
CA TYR A 81 -5.53 -7.84 -0.31
C TYR A 81 -5.09 -8.37 -1.67
N ILE A 82 -5.19 -7.56 -2.74
CA ILE A 82 -4.72 -7.97 -4.09
C ILE A 82 -3.24 -8.35 -4.06
N LEU A 83 -2.40 -7.58 -3.36
CA LEU A 83 -0.97 -7.86 -3.25
C LEU A 83 -0.72 -9.16 -2.47
N ASN A 84 -1.32 -9.30 -1.29
CA ASN A 84 -1.15 -10.49 -0.43
C ASN A 84 -1.62 -11.78 -1.12
N GLU A 85 -2.76 -11.75 -1.82
CA GLU A 85 -3.27 -12.90 -2.60
C GLU A 85 -2.36 -13.29 -3.77
N ASN A 86 -1.50 -12.38 -4.23
CA ASN A 86 -0.51 -12.63 -5.28
C ASN A 86 0.91 -12.84 -4.72
N GLY A 87 1.02 -13.16 -3.43
CA GLY A 87 2.27 -13.57 -2.77
C GLY A 87 3.22 -12.43 -2.43
N PHE A 88 2.77 -11.17 -2.51
CA PHE A 88 3.54 -10.03 -2.02
C PHE A 88 3.29 -9.84 -0.51
N THR A 89 4.19 -9.15 0.18
CA THR A 89 3.94 -8.70 1.56
C THR A 89 3.38 -7.28 1.54
N ALA A 90 2.13 -7.10 1.95
CA ALA A 90 1.49 -5.80 1.95
C ALA A 90 0.70 -5.48 3.23
N TYR A 91 0.87 -4.23 3.67
CA TYR A 91 0.20 -3.62 4.80
C TYR A 91 -0.70 -2.47 4.34
N VAL A 92 -1.65 -2.09 5.20
CA VAL A 92 -2.44 -0.87 5.01
C VAL A 92 -1.88 0.22 5.91
N LEU A 93 -1.64 1.41 5.34
CA LEU A 93 -1.31 2.58 6.13
C LEU A 93 -2.52 2.94 7.01
N LYS A 94 -2.34 2.90 8.34
CA LYS A 94 -3.27 3.46 9.32
C LYS A 94 -3.32 4.95 9.07
N GLU A 95 -4.53 5.45 8.93
CA GLU A 95 -4.73 6.89 8.90
C GLU A 95 -4.89 7.38 10.34
N GLY A 96 -4.44 8.62 10.60
CA GLY A 96 -4.84 9.31 11.82
C GLY A 96 -6.35 9.49 11.72
N GLN A 97 -7.11 8.81 12.56
CA GLN A 97 -8.56 8.95 12.54
C GLN A 97 -8.91 10.42 12.79
N ASP A 98 -9.76 10.98 11.92
CA ASP A 98 -10.89 11.72 12.45
C ASP A 98 -11.66 10.74 13.36
N GLU A 99 -11.35 10.76 14.66
CA GLU A 99 -12.29 10.37 15.72
C GLU A 99 -12.94 11.64 16.28
#